data_AF-A0A0X3BLJ2-F1
#
_entry.id   AF-A0A0X3BLJ2-F1
#
_cell.length_a   1.000
_cell.length_b   1.000
_cell.length_c   1.000
_cell.angle_alpha   90.00
_cell.angle_beta   90.00
_cell.angle_gamma   90.00
#
_symmetry.space_group_name_H-M   'P 1'
#
loop_
_entity.id
_entity.type
_entity.pdbx_description
1 polymer ?
#
loop_
_entity_poly.entity_id
_entity_poly.type
_entity_poly.pdbx_seq_one_letter_code
_entity_poly.pdbx_strand_id
1 'polypeptide(L)'
;MYLVIRCPGCKTFTYVDRYQRWRLCPMCGEAINIGKAPVYLDADDFQDAERVVEQLESYLHRTGKKDLTESDIQRLRAQYVRWVKNRV
;
A
#
# COMPACT_ATOMS: atom_id res chain seq x y z
N MET A 1 -8.99 2.14 9.45
CA MET A 1 -8.73 1.37 8.21
C MET A 1 -8.08 2.27 7.19
N TYR A 2 -6.95 1.83 6.65
CA TYR A 2 -6.10 2.57 5.75
C TYR A 2 -5.80 1.72 4.51
N LEU A 3 -5.97 2.32 3.33
CA LEU A 3 -5.69 1.67 2.06
C LEU A 3 -4.22 1.92 1.69
N VAL A 4 -3.45 0.85 1.52
CA VAL A 4 -2.11 0.90 0.93
C VAL A 4 -2.27 0.97 -0.58
N ILE A 5 -1.79 2.06 -1.15
CA ILE A 5 -1.91 2.40 -2.57
C ILE A 5 -0.56 2.80 -3.14
N ARG A 6 -0.55 3.01 -4.46
CA ARG A 6 0.62 3.51 -5.16
C ARG A 6 0.30 4.74 -5.96
N CYS A 7 1.18 5.73 -5.92
CA CYS A 7 1.01 6.95 -6.68
C CYS A 7 1.05 6.64 -8.19
N PRO A 8 0.05 7.06 -9.00
CA PRO A 8 0.05 6.81 -10.44
C PRO A 8 1.16 7.55 -11.17
N GLY A 9 1.61 8.71 -10.65
CA GLY A 9 2.75 9.48 -11.15
C GLY A 9 4.10 8.83 -10.80
N CYS A 10 4.65 9.11 -9.62
CA CYS A 10 6.00 8.67 -9.24
C CYS A 10 6.14 7.21 -8.79
N LYS A 11 5.05 6.44 -8.72
CA LYS A 11 5.05 5.04 -8.28
C LYS A 11 5.59 4.82 -6.86
N THR A 12 5.61 5.83 -6.00
CA THR A 12 5.89 5.63 -4.55
C THR A 12 4.69 4.98 -3.88
N PHE A 13 4.94 4.10 -2.91
CA PHE A 13 3.88 3.56 -2.07
C PHE A 13 3.44 4.61 -1.05
N THR A 14 2.16 4.62 -0.71
CA THR A 14 1.62 5.45 0.35
C THR A 14 0.37 4.79 0.91
N TYR A 15 -0.13 5.28 2.03
CA TYR A 15 -1.39 4.81 2.60
C TYR A 15 -2.35 5.98 2.77
N VAL A 16 -3.64 5.74 2.67
CA VAL A 16 -4.68 6.77 2.78
C VAL A 16 -5.81 6.27 3.66
N ASP A 17 -6.46 7.16 4.41
CA ASP A 17 -7.68 6.77 5.12
C ASP A 17 -8.75 6.32 4.10
N ARG A 18 -9.45 5.22 4.40
CA ARG A 18 -10.38 4.56 3.46
C ARG A 18 -11.53 5.47 2.98
N TYR A 19 -11.88 6.52 3.74
CA TYR A 19 -12.97 7.42 3.38
C TYR A 19 -12.52 8.64 2.58
N GLN A 20 -11.20 8.86 2.43
CA GLN A 20 -10.67 9.94 1.60
C GLN A 20 -10.82 9.60 0.11
N ARG A 21 -11.37 10.55 -0.65
CA ARG A 21 -11.55 10.40 -2.11
C ARG A 21 -10.31 10.81 -2.90
N TRP A 22 -9.52 11.72 -2.34
CA TRP A 22 -8.36 12.33 -2.97
C TRP A 22 -7.20 12.41 -1.99
N ARG A 23 -5.97 12.25 -2.49
CA ARG A 23 -4.75 12.45 -1.72
C ARG A 23 -3.69 13.10 -2.60
N LEU A 24 -3.00 14.11 -2.08
CA LEU A 24 -1.81 14.65 -2.73
C LEU A 24 -0.63 13.72 -2.46
N CYS A 25 0.10 13.33 -3.50
CA CYS A 25 1.35 12.58 -3.34
C CYS A 25 2.40 13.49 -2.70
N PRO A 26 2.98 13.14 -1.54
CA PRO A 26 4.00 13.97 -0.90
C PRO A 26 5.33 13.99 -1.68
N MET A 27 5.56 13.03 -2.58
CA MET A 27 6.81 12.92 -3.33
C MET A 27 6.82 13.72 -4.63
N CYS A 28 5.71 13.73 -5.38
CA CYS A 28 5.66 14.36 -6.70
C CYS A 28 4.50 15.34 -6.90
N GLY A 29 3.68 15.58 -5.88
CA GLY A 29 2.55 16.52 -5.96
C GLY A 29 1.34 16.02 -6.76
N GLU A 30 1.33 14.76 -7.22
CA GLU A 30 0.22 14.19 -7.98
C GLU A 30 -1.07 14.14 -7.15
N ALA A 31 -2.20 14.55 -7.73
CA ALA A 31 -3.51 14.45 -7.10
C ALA A 31 -4.11 13.05 -7.34
N ILE A 32 -3.90 12.14 -6.39
CA ILE A 32 -4.32 10.75 -6.49
C ILE A 32 -5.83 10.64 -6.24
N ASN A 33 -6.58 10.17 -7.24
CA ASN A 33 -7.94 9.73 -7.06
C ASN A 33 -7.96 8.31 -6.47
N ILE A 34 -8.39 8.17 -5.21
CA ILE A 34 -8.32 6.90 -4.49
C ILE A 34 -9.21 5.83 -5.13
N GLY A 35 -10.34 6.22 -5.72
CA GLY A 35 -11.24 5.30 -6.42
C GLY A 35 -10.68 4.74 -7.74
N LYS A 36 -9.58 5.32 -8.25
CA LYS A 36 -8.89 4.86 -9.47
C LYS A 36 -7.48 4.31 -9.18
N ALA A 37 -6.96 4.53 -7.98
CA ALA A 37 -5.63 4.07 -7.60
C ALA A 37 -5.64 2.56 -7.31
N PRO A 38 -4.60 1.81 -7.71
CA PRO A 38 -4.47 0.41 -7.31
C PRO A 38 -4.39 0.29 -5.79
N VAL A 39 -5.25 -0.56 -5.21
CA VAL A 39 -5.27 -0.87 -3.78
C VAL A 39 -4.60 -2.22 -3.54
N TYR A 40 -3.46 -2.20 -2.87
CA TYR A 40 -2.65 -3.39 -2.61
C TYR A 40 -3.13 -4.11 -1.34
N LEU A 41 -3.44 -3.34 -0.31
CA LEU A 41 -3.88 -3.85 0.99
C LEU A 41 -4.85 -2.88 1.66
N ASP A 42 -5.80 -3.41 2.42
CA ASP A 42 -6.60 -2.65 3.39
C ASP A 42 -6.11 -3.04 4.79
N ALA A 43 -5.50 -2.09 5.49
CA ALA A 43 -4.90 -2.27 6.81
C ALA A 43 -5.80 -1.70 7.90
N ASP A 44 -5.78 -2.30 9.09
CA ASP A 44 -6.69 -1.94 10.18
C ASP A 44 -6.41 -0.53 10.73
N ASP A 45 -5.14 -0.20 10.93
CA ASP A 45 -4.67 1.07 11.48
C ASP A 45 -3.50 1.69 10.66
N PHE A 46 -3.11 2.92 11.01
CA PHE A 46 -2.08 3.66 10.27
C PHE A 46 -0.68 3.09 10.49
N GLN A 47 -0.41 2.50 11.66
CA GLN A 47 0.90 1.93 11.99
C GLN A 47 1.16 0.68 11.16
N ASP A 48 0.13 -0.13 10.97
CA ASP A 48 0.14 -1.28 10.08
C ASP A 48 0.39 -0.85 8.63
N ALA A 49 -0.35 0.16 8.16
CA ALA A 49 -0.22 0.66 6.80
C ALA A 49 1.19 1.21 6.52
N GLU A 50 1.76 1.96 7.46
CA GLU A 50 3.12 2.49 7.38
C GLU A 50 4.16 1.36 7.29
N ARG A 51 4.10 0.37 8.19
CA ARG A 51 5.00 -0.80 8.14
C ARG A 51 4.89 -1.56 6.82
N VAL A 52 3.68 -1.73 6.30
CA VAL A 52 3.48 -2.41 5.01
C VAL A 52 4.11 -1.61 3.87
N VAL A 53 3.95 -0.28 3.84
CA VAL A 53 4.58 0.58 2.83
C VAL A 53 6.11 0.38 2.84
N GLU A 54 6.75 0.46 4.00
CA GLU A 54 8.21 0.26 4.14
C GLU A 54 8.66 -1.13 3.66
N GLN A 55 7.89 -2.17 3.99
CA GLN A 55 8.16 -3.54 3.56
C GLN A 55 8.03 -3.70 2.04
N LEU A 56 7.03 -3.09 1.42
CA LEU A 56 6.82 -3.15 -0.02
C LEU A 56 7.92 -2.40 -0.78
N GLU A 57 8.32 -1.23 -0.30
CA GLU A 57 9.44 -0.47 -0.87
C GLU A 57 10.74 -1.28 -0.77
N SER A 58 11.02 -1.86 0.40
CA SER A 58 12.16 -2.74 0.62
C SER A 58 12.14 -3.96 -0.30
N TYR A 59 10.96 -4.58 -0.48
CA TYR A 59 10.79 -5.76 -1.32
C TYR A 59 11.05 -5.45 -2.80
N LEU A 60 10.48 -4.36 -3.33
CA LEU A 60 10.72 -3.95 -4.72
C LEU A 60 12.19 -3.57 -4.93
N HIS A 61 12.80 -2.85 -3.99
CA HIS A 61 14.21 -2.51 -4.06
C HIS A 61 15.11 -3.75 -4.11
N ARG A 62 14.87 -4.75 -3.23
CA ARG A 62 15.66 -5.98 -3.17
C ARG A 62 15.49 -6.87 -4.41
N THR A 63 14.28 -6.90 -4.97
CA THR A 63 13.97 -7.77 -6.12
C THR A 63 14.22 -7.10 -7.47
N GLY A 64 14.43 -5.79 -7.50
CA GLY A 64 14.48 -5.00 -8.74
C GLY A 64 13.16 -4.94 -9.50
N LYS A 65 12.06 -5.42 -8.90
CA LYS A 65 10.73 -5.38 -9.52
C LYS A 65 10.23 -3.95 -9.59
N LYS A 66 9.61 -3.60 -10.73
CA LYS A 66 8.96 -2.30 -10.90
C LYS A 66 7.63 -2.22 -10.18
N ASP A 67 6.91 -3.34 -10.03
CA ASP A 67 5.62 -3.42 -9.35
C ASP A 67 5.36 -4.85 -8.82
N LEU A 68 4.32 -4.99 -8.00
CA LEU A 68 3.82 -6.28 -7.53
C LEU A 68 2.96 -6.94 -8.60
N THR A 69 3.11 -8.25 -8.73
CA THR A 69 2.21 -9.07 -9.54
C THR A 69 0.96 -9.43 -8.74
N GLU A 70 -0.09 -9.93 -9.41
CA GLU A 70 -1.31 -10.40 -8.73
C GLU A 70 -1.00 -11.46 -7.66
N SER A 71 -0.06 -12.37 -7.94
CA SER A 71 0.35 -13.39 -6.96
C SER A 71 1.11 -12.81 -5.77
N ASP A 72 1.89 -11.75 -5.98
CA ASP A 72 2.55 -11.01 -4.89
C ASP A 72 1.49 -10.31 -4.00
N ILE A 73 0.47 -9.71 -4.60
CA ILE A 73 -0.64 -9.04 -3.88
C ILE A 73 -1.45 -10.04 -3.06
N GLN A 74 -1.80 -11.19 -3.63
CA GLN A 74 -2.52 -12.24 -2.90
C GLN A 74 -1.71 -12.76 -1.72
N ARG A 75 -0.40 -12.96 -1.92
CA ARG A 75 0.51 -13.37 -0.84
C ARG A 75 0.60 -12.32 0.27
N LEU A 76 0.74 -11.05 -0.09
CA LEU A 76 0.75 -9.91 0.84
C LEU A 76 -0.52 -9.91 1.71
N ARG A 77 -1.70 -9.99 1.10
CA ARG A 77 -2.98 -9.99 1.82
C ARG A 77 -3.11 -11.19 2.75
N ALA A 78 -2.73 -12.38 2.30
CA ALA A 78 -2.77 -13.59 3.13
C ALA A 78 -1.81 -13.51 4.33
N GLN A 79 -0.60 -12.96 4.11
CA GLN A 79 0.38 -12.74 5.18
C GLN A 79 -0.11 -11.71 6.19
N TYR A 80 -0.69 -10.60 5.74
CA TYR A 80 -1.25 -9.57 6.60
C TYR A 80 -2.37 -10.12 7.49
N VAL A 81 -3.34 -10.84 6.91
CA VAL A 81 -4.45 -11.44 7.68
C VAL A 81 -3.91 -12.41 8.74
N ARG A 82 -2.90 -13.22 8.42
CA ARG A 82 -2.28 -14.12 9.40
C ARG A 82 -1.58 -13.35 10.52
N TRP A 83 -0.87 -12.28 10.17
CA TRP A 83 -0.16 -11.44 11.13
C TRP A 83 -1.11 -10.73 12.10
N VAL A 84 -2.20 -10.13 11.59
CA VAL A 84 -3.22 -9.48 12.42
C VAL A 84 -3.91 -10.48 13.35
N LYS A 85 -4.27 -11.67 12.86
CA LYS A 85 -4.90 -12.72 13.69
C LYS A 85 -4.03 -13.17 14.87
N ASN A 86 -2.71 -13.17 14.70
CA ASN A 86 -1.77 -13.58 15.74
C ASN A 86 -1.44 -12.46 16.73
N ARG A 87 -1.97 -11.25 16.53
CA ARG A 87 -1.79 -10.08 17.42
C ARG A 87 -2.84 -10.01 18.54
N VAL A 88 -3.92 -10.78 18.39
CA VAL A 88 -5.08 -10.85 19.30
C VAL A 88 -4.88 -11.95 20.34
#